data_AF-A0ABC8JGG0-F1
#
_entry.id   AF-A0ABC8JGG0-F1
#
_cell.length_a   1.000
_cell.length_b   1.000
_cell.length_c   1.000
_cell.angle_alpha   90.00
_cell.angle_beta   90.00
_cell.angle_gamma   90.00
#
_symmetry.space_group_name_H-M   'P 1'
#
loop_
_entity.id
_entity.type
_entity.pdbx_description
1 polymer ?
#
loop_
_entity_poly.entity_id
_entity_poly.type
_entity_poly.pdbx_seq_one_letter_code
_entity_poly.pdbx_strand_id
1 'polypeptide(L)'
;MDLNNNGIAYGDTTLVRPTGTHKATIVWLHDIGENGHYSAHFVEQLQLGNIKWICPTAPTRPVSSLGGAETTAWCDVTQVFDDMEDDLPSLNTTSGYVVGGMGNMGLNAVLGINGWLPSW
;
A
#
# COMPACT_ATOMS: atom_id res chain seq x y z
N MET A 1 15.26 -6.00 -0.48
CA MET A 1 14.02 -6.38 -1.17
C MET A 1 13.24 -7.23 -0.21
N ASP A 2 12.07 -6.75 0.21
CA ASP A 2 11.21 -7.50 1.11
C ASP A 2 10.38 -8.46 0.25
N LEU A 3 10.42 -9.76 0.58
CA LEU A 3 9.70 -10.81 -0.13
C LEU A 3 8.43 -11.15 0.65
N ASN A 4 7.31 -11.36 -0.05
CA ASN A 4 6.15 -11.96 0.57
C ASN A 4 6.35 -13.48 0.79
N ASN A 5 5.43 -14.15 1.51
CA ASN A 5 5.52 -15.59 1.82
C ASN A 5 5.57 -16.51 0.58
N ASN A 6 5.28 -15.98 -0.62
CA ASN A 6 5.32 -16.70 -1.89
C ASN A 6 6.55 -16.34 -2.74
N GLY A 7 7.52 -15.59 -2.18
CA GLY A 7 8.74 -15.18 -2.88
C GLY A 7 8.55 -14.03 -3.88
N ILE A 8 7.41 -13.35 -3.88
CA ILE A 8 7.16 -12.19 -4.74
C ILE A 8 7.77 -10.95 -4.07
N ALA A 9 8.62 -10.24 -4.80
CA ALA A 9 9.27 -9.03 -4.31
C ALA A 9 8.32 -7.83 -4.37
N TYR A 10 8.21 -7.12 -3.25
CA TYR A 10 7.61 -5.77 -3.26
C TYR A 10 8.50 -4.80 -4.03
N GLY A 11 7.88 -3.81 -4.67
CA GLY A 11 8.60 -2.72 -5.32
C GLY A 11 9.18 -1.73 -4.30
N ASP A 12 9.82 -0.68 -4.82
CA ASP A 12 10.50 0.30 -3.97
C ASP A 12 9.53 1.04 -3.04
N THR A 13 9.99 1.29 -1.80
CA THR A 13 9.25 2.08 -0.82
C THR A 13 9.81 3.51 -0.79
N THR A 14 8.95 4.50 -1.04
CA THR A 14 9.31 5.92 -0.92
C THR A 14 8.92 6.45 0.45
N LEU A 15 9.83 7.19 1.09
CA LEU A 15 9.62 7.79 2.40
C LEU A 15 9.52 9.32 2.29
N VAL A 16 8.48 9.89 2.87
CA VAL A 16 8.37 11.36 3.06
C VAL A 16 8.59 11.65 4.53
N ARG A 17 9.65 12.41 4.83
CA ARG A 17 10.01 12.77 6.22
C ARG A 17 9.13 13.91 6.72
N PRO A 18 8.75 13.90 8.02
CA PRO A 18 8.08 15.05 8.61
C PRO A 18 9.01 16.26 8.57
N THR A 19 8.45 17.43 8.26
CA THR A 19 9.17 18.72 8.24
C THR A 19 9.07 19.47 9.57
N GLY A 20 8.13 19.09 10.43
CA GLY A 20 7.98 19.58 11.81
C GLY A 20 8.11 18.47 12.85
N THR A 21 7.68 18.73 14.09
CA THR A 21 7.67 17.71 15.15
C THR A 21 6.84 16.51 14.72
N HIS A 22 7.46 15.34 14.63
CA HIS A 22 6.79 14.10 14.25
C HIS A 22 5.71 13.73 15.27
N LYS A 23 4.46 13.59 14.81
CA LYS A 23 3.30 13.22 15.64
C LYS A 23 2.67 11.89 15.25
N ALA A 24 2.73 11.54 13.97
CA ALA A 24 2.15 10.32 13.43
C ALA A 24 2.95 9.80 12.24
N THR A 25 2.93 8.48 12.06
CA THR A 25 3.40 7.83 10.84
C THR A 25 2.21 7.20 10.11
N ILE A 26 2.13 7.42 8.80
CA ILE A 26 1.10 6.83 7.94
C ILE A 26 1.76 5.96 6.88
N VAL A 27 1.27 4.73 6.76
CA VAL A 27 1.52 3.90 5.57
C VAL A 27 0.41 4.19 4.56
N TRP A 28 0.78 4.62 3.36
CA TRP A 28 -0.13 5.02 2.30
C TRP A 28 -0.02 4.07 1.12
N LEU A 29 -1.07 3.28 0.90
CA LEU A 29 -1.11 2.30 -0.19
C LEU A 29 -1.71 2.94 -1.45
N HIS A 30 -1.05 2.72 -2.59
CA HIS A 30 -1.49 3.20 -3.89
C HIS A 30 -2.54 2.25 -4.51
N ASP A 31 -3.29 2.75 -5.49
CA ASP A 31 -4.26 1.96 -6.27
C ASP A 31 -3.58 0.98 -7.24
N ILE A 32 -4.34 0.04 -7.78
CA ILE A 32 -3.84 -0.90 -8.78
C ILE A 32 -3.19 -0.18 -9.98
N GLY A 33 -1.98 -0.62 -10.37
CA GLY A 33 -1.21 -0.02 -11.47
C GLY A 33 -0.40 1.24 -11.13
N GLU A 34 -0.50 1.73 -9.90
CA GLU A 34 0.29 2.86 -9.41
C GLU A 34 1.58 2.39 -8.69
N ASN A 35 2.33 3.32 -8.10
CA ASN A 35 3.52 3.00 -7.30
C ASN A 35 3.73 3.98 -6.13
N GLY A 36 4.70 3.65 -5.27
CA GLY A 36 5.07 4.43 -4.10
C GLY A 36 5.60 5.84 -4.40
N HIS A 37 6.20 6.07 -5.58
CA HIS A 37 6.70 7.40 -5.96
C HIS A 37 5.55 8.37 -6.23
N TYR A 38 4.50 7.94 -6.96
CA TYR A 38 3.33 8.78 -7.21
C TYR A 38 2.55 9.07 -5.94
N SER A 39 2.42 8.08 -5.05
CA SER A 39 1.86 8.29 -3.71
C SER A 39 2.64 9.30 -2.89
N ALA A 40 3.98 9.21 -2.88
CA ALA A 40 4.82 10.16 -2.17
C ALA A 40 4.62 11.59 -2.69
N HIS A 41 4.60 11.76 -4.02
CA HIS A 41 4.35 13.06 -4.63
C HIS A 41 2.98 13.63 -4.24
N PHE A 42 1.94 12.79 -4.19
CA PHE A 42 0.61 13.20 -3.76
C PHE A 42 0.57 13.62 -2.29
N VAL A 43 1.12 12.80 -1.36
CA VAL A 43 1.05 13.11 0.07
C VAL A 43 1.91 14.33 0.46
N GLU A 44 2.95 14.65 -0.30
CA GLU A 44 3.72 15.90 -0.15
C GLU A 44 2.84 17.15 -0.41
N GLN A 45 1.88 17.06 -1.33
CA GLN A 45 0.96 18.16 -1.65
C GLN A 45 -0.07 18.43 -0.53
N LEU A 46 -0.29 17.48 0.38
CA LEU A 46 -1.16 17.66 1.54
C LEU A 46 -0.57 18.60 2.59
N GLN A 47 0.74 18.87 2.53
CA GLN A 47 1.44 19.82 3.41
C GLN A 47 1.31 19.52 4.92
N LEU A 48 1.11 18.25 5.28
CA LEU A 48 0.98 17.80 6.67
C LEU A 48 2.37 17.56 7.30
N GLY A 49 3.03 18.64 7.72
CA GLY A 49 4.43 18.60 8.17
C GLY A 49 4.73 17.78 9.43
N ASN A 50 3.73 17.39 10.22
CA ASN A 50 3.90 16.55 11.42
C ASN A 50 3.81 15.04 11.14
N ILE A 51 3.60 14.64 9.87
CA ILE A 51 3.38 13.24 9.48
C ILE A 51 4.62 12.71 8.76
N LYS A 52 5.06 11.51 9.15
CA LYS A 52 5.95 10.68 8.34
C LYS A 52 5.09 9.83 7.41
N TRP A 53 5.41 9.78 6.12
CA TRP A 53 4.72 8.91 5.17
C TRP A 53 5.63 7.77 4.73
N ILE A 54 5.06 6.57 4.65
CA ILE A 54 5.66 5.38 4.05
C ILE A 54 4.77 5.01 2.87
N CYS A 55 5.30 5.14 1.66
CA CYS A 55 4.59 4.87 0.41
C CYS A 55 5.24 3.66 -0.27
N PRO A 56 4.86 2.42 0.11
CA PRO A 56 5.38 1.21 -0.52
C PRO A 56 4.83 1.03 -1.94
N THR A 57 5.54 0.26 -2.76
CA THR A 57 5.03 -0.19 -4.07
C THR A 57 4.64 -1.66 -3.99
N ALA A 58 3.42 -1.98 -4.42
CA ALA A 58 2.92 -3.34 -4.46
C ALA A 58 3.78 -4.24 -5.36
N PRO A 59 3.79 -5.56 -5.15
CA PRO A 59 4.42 -6.48 -6.09
C PRO A 59 3.73 -6.43 -7.45
N THR A 60 4.51 -6.65 -8.51
CA THR A 60 3.93 -6.93 -9.84
C THR A 60 3.36 -8.34 -9.83
N ARG A 61 2.07 -8.47 -10.13
CA ARG A 61 1.35 -9.75 -10.19
C ARG A 61 0.25 -9.71 -11.25
N PRO A 62 -0.17 -10.86 -11.81
CA PRO A 62 -1.36 -10.92 -12.64
C PRO A 62 -2.62 -10.59 -11.83
N VAL A 63 -3.56 -9.87 -12.44
CA VAL A 63 -4.85 -9.52 -11.83
C VAL A 63 -6.01 -10.06 -12.68
N SER A 64 -6.80 -10.93 -12.07
CA SER A 64 -7.89 -11.69 -12.68
C SER A 64 -8.97 -10.80 -13.29
N SER A 65 -9.41 -9.74 -12.60
CA SER A 65 -10.39 -8.77 -13.10
C SER A 65 -9.90 -7.95 -14.30
N LEU A 66 -8.58 -7.89 -14.53
CA LEU A 66 -7.95 -7.29 -15.71
C LEU A 66 -7.59 -8.33 -16.77
N GLY A 67 -8.24 -9.50 -16.76
CA GLY A 67 -7.97 -10.58 -17.72
C GLY A 67 -6.60 -11.24 -17.53
N GLY A 68 -6.03 -11.17 -16.32
CA GLY A 68 -4.70 -11.71 -16.00
C GLY A 68 -3.53 -10.79 -16.36
N ALA A 69 -3.79 -9.52 -16.67
CA ALA A 69 -2.73 -8.55 -16.93
C ALA A 69 -1.81 -8.36 -15.70
N GLU A 70 -0.50 -8.31 -15.93
CA GLU A 70 0.47 -8.03 -14.87
C GLU A 70 0.52 -6.54 -14.56
N THR A 71 0.32 -6.20 -13.29
CA THR A 71 0.36 -4.83 -12.79
C THR A 71 0.73 -4.81 -11.31
N THR A 72 1.01 -3.64 -10.75
CA THR A 72 1.26 -3.50 -9.31
C THR A 72 -0.06 -3.65 -8.56
N ALA A 73 -0.18 -4.71 -7.75
CA ALA A 73 -1.42 -4.98 -7.00
C ALA A 73 -1.14 -5.65 -5.65
N TRP A 74 -1.84 -5.20 -4.61
CA TRP A 74 -1.69 -5.71 -3.24
C TRP A 74 -2.32 -7.11 -3.09
N CYS A 75 -3.42 -7.36 -3.79
CA CYS A 75 -4.13 -8.64 -3.86
C CYS A 75 -4.55 -8.94 -5.31
N ASP A 76 -4.89 -10.20 -5.61
CA ASP A 76 -5.60 -10.51 -6.84
C ASP A 76 -7.08 -10.15 -6.63
N VAL A 77 -7.65 -9.44 -7.60
CA VAL A 77 -9.06 -9.03 -7.59
C VAL A 77 -9.73 -9.86 -8.66
N THR A 78 -10.56 -10.83 -8.28
CA THR A 78 -11.20 -11.77 -9.21
C THR A 78 -12.41 -11.14 -9.89
N GLN A 79 -13.31 -10.46 -9.15
CA GLN A 79 -14.44 -9.63 -9.64
C GLN A 79 -14.89 -8.65 -8.53
N VAL A 80 -15.31 -7.42 -8.86
CA VAL A 80 -15.88 -6.48 -7.87
C VAL A 80 -17.36 -6.84 -7.63
N PHE A 81 -17.63 -7.77 -6.72
CA PHE A 81 -18.97 -8.04 -6.17
C PHE A 81 -18.92 -8.03 -4.64
N ASP A 82 -20.04 -7.68 -4.00
CA ASP A 82 -20.18 -7.56 -2.53
C ASP A 82 -19.93 -8.87 -1.74
N ASP A 83 -19.73 -10.00 -2.43
CA ASP A 83 -19.66 -11.35 -1.86
C ASP A 83 -18.35 -12.11 -2.17
N MET A 84 -17.26 -11.41 -2.49
CA MET A 84 -15.96 -12.04 -2.71
C MET A 84 -15.47 -12.78 -1.45
N GLU A 85 -15.01 -14.02 -1.66
CA GLU A 85 -14.16 -14.74 -0.72
C GLU A 85 -12.79 -14.03 -0.75
N ASP A 86 -12.63 -13.04 0.13
CA ASP A 86 -11.40 -12.25 0.26
C ASP A 86 -10.18 -13.19 0.30
N ASP A 87 -9.13 -12.85 -0.44
CA ASP A 87 -7.81 -13.51 -0.30
C ASP A 87 -7.17 -13.06 1.02
N LEU A 88 -7.76 -13.54 2.13
CA LEU A 88 -7.35 -13.32 3.50
C LEU A 88 -5.86 -13.60 3.72
N PRO A 89 -5.23 -14.61 3.07
CA PRO A 89 -3.78 -14.78 3.11
C PRO A 89 -2.99 -13.57 2.57
N SER A 90 -3.39 -12.98 1.45
CA SER A 90 -2.75 -11.78 0.89
C SER A 90 -2.98 -10.54 1.75
N LEU A 91 -4.19 -10.38 2.30
CA LEU A 91 -4.51 -9.31 3.23
C LEU A 91 -3.74 -9.43 4.54
N ASN A 92 -3.60 -10.64 5.08
CA ASN A 92 -2.83 -10.91 6.29
C ASN A 92 -1.33 -10.73 6.05
N THR A 93 -0.84 -11.04 4.85
CA THR A 93 0.56 -10.77 4.46
C THR A 93 0.83 -9.28 4.32
N THR A 94 -0.10 -8.53 3.71
CA THR A 94 -0.03 -7.07 3.62
C THR A 94 -0.11 -6.43 5.01
N SER A 95 -1.00 -6.93 5.87
CA SER A 95 -1.10 -6.54 7.28
C SER A 95 0.20 -6.84 8.02
N GLY A 96 0.79 -8.03 7.84
CA GLY A 96 2.07 -8.42 8.42
C GLY A 96 3.25 -7.57 7.93
N TYR A 97 3.26 -7.17 6.66
CA TYR A 97 4.27 -6.25 6.11
C TYR A 97 4.16 -4.85 6.72
N VAL A 98 2.93 -4.32 6.78
CA VAL A 98 2.62 -3.03 7.42
C VAL A 98 3.01 -3.07 8.91
N VAL A 99 2.60 -4.12 9.64
CA VAL A 99 2.88 -4.30 11.08
C VAL A 99 4.36 -4.55 11.35
N GLY A 100 5.06 -5.31 10.50
CA GLY A 100 6.50 -5.54 10.56
C GLY A 100 7.30 -4.24 10.39
N GLY A 101 6.86 -3.37 9.49
CA GLY A 101 7.39 -2.00 9.34
C GLY A 101 7.05 -1.08 10.52
N MET A 102 5.93 -1.32 11.21
CA MET A 102 5.47 -0.57 12.38
C MET A 102 6.08 -1.03 13.71
N GLY A 103 6.81 -2.15 13.76
CA GLY A 103 7.31 -2.79 14.99
C GLY A 103 8.22 -1.93 15.88
N ASN A 104 8.62 -0.73 15.43
CA ASN A 104 9.40 0.25 16.20
C ASN A 104 8.75 1.66 16.25
N MET A 105 7.50 1.79 15.81
CA MET A 105 6.78 3.06 15.68
C MET A 105 5.79 3.19 16.84
N GLY A 106 6.19 3.85 17.93
CA GLY A 106 5.33 4.04 19.09
C GLY A 106 3.96 4.65 18.75
N LEU A 107 2.92 4.18 19.47
CA LEU A 107 1.53 4.65 19.69
C LEU A 107 0.69 5.36 18.61
N ASN A 108 1.21 5.87 17.50
CA ASN A 108 0.46 6.69 16.53
C ASN A 108 0.71 6.30 15.06
N ALA A 109 0.66 5.00 14.76
CA ALA A 109 0.70 4.51 13.39
C ALA A 109 -0.73 4.30 12.87
N VAL A 110 -1.08 5.01 11.80
CA VAL A 110 -2.41 4.95 11.15
C VAL A 110 -2.23 4.41 9.74
N LEU A 111 -3.04 3.43 9.35
CA LEU A 111 -3.04 2.87 8.00
C LEU A 111 -4.01 3.68 7.12
N GLY A 112 -3.51 4.27 6.03
CA GLY A 112 -4.31 4.92 5.00
C GLY A 112 -4.37 4.05 3.75
N ILE A 113 -5.58 3.72 3.30
CA ILE A 113 -5.82 2.93 2.09
C ILE A 113 -6.57 3.86 1.12
N ASN A 114 -6.09 4.02 -0.11
CA ASN A 114 -6.91 4.61 -1.17
C ASN A 114 -7.58 3.50 -1.95
N GLY A 115 -8.78 3.81 -2.44
CA GLY A 115 -9.48 3.02 -3.45
C GLY A 115 -10.08 3.98 -4.45
N TRP A 116 -9.55 4.01 -5.66
CA TRP A 116 -10.24 4.60 -6.81
C TRP A 116 -11.26 3.58 -7.35
N LEU A 117 -12.55 3.93 -7.31
CA LEU A 117 -13.60 3.20 -8.04
C LEU A 117 -13.81 3.91 -9.39
N PRO A 118 -13.64 3.24 -10.55
CA PRO A 118 -14.06 3.81 -11.82
C PRO A 118 -15.56 4.06 -11.79
N SER A 119 -15.97 5.30 -12.06
CA SER A 119 -17.34 5.59 -12.49
C SER A 119 -17.52 5.10 -13.93
N TRP A 120 -18.43 4.15 -14.12
CA TRP A 120 -19.08 3.71 -15.36
C TRP A 120 -19.33 4.83 -16.36
#